data_AF-A0A504JHE1-F1
#
_entry.id   AF-A0A504JHE1-F1
#
_cell.length_a   1.000
_cell.length_b   1.000
_cell.length_c   1.000
_cell.angle_alpha   90.00
_cell.angle_beta   90.00
_cell.angle_gamma   90.00
#
_symmetry.space_group_name_H-M   'P 1'
#
loop_
_entity.id
_entity.type
_entity.pdbx_description
1 polymer ?
#
loop_
_entity_poly.entity_id
_entity_poly.type
_entity_poly.pdbx_seq_one_letter_code
_entity_poly.pdbx_strand_id
1 'polypeptide(L)'
;MRAIRTQRFVRGTQTNYSAEGSTSGLAPFITEVCGARMRVKGIRKIQIKGYHFTPNVTIDTGAEIDSSEFKRAGSLIVVISQVKFIDPTLLEAVVFAGDTEGRFNLIVRNGNLNSGDTGNETIVVINPVWVDLRTTSVIDLGLEISPGVIVNRNLEKGLWGINRSSDFNSAVKFRAFPWKRCDDLSFNIVFTLSEIEGISLFGIGGIGIEAGNLGSEPLFEAESHLFVINGTANQMYGGGSRYRRWTQDIGGTASFEVSKFYRLNYNFSTSRTLMTIAEVDPLNFDRRVNTLRQWFLDSPSDSEVLLPYWTVGSNESLFLTAFKIG
;
A
#
# COMPACT_ATOMS: atom_id res chain seq x y z
N MET A 1 -30.18 -7.67 21.93
CA MET A 1 -30.52 -7.98 20.53
C MET A 1 -29.93 -6.85 19.67
N ARG A 2 -28.84 -7.10 18.92
CA ARG A 2 -28.20 -6.07 18.07
C ARG A 2 -28.95 -5.99 16.74
N ALA A 3 -29.44 -4.81 16.39
CA ALA A 3 -30.09 -4.56 15.11
C ALA A 3 -29.07 -4.64 13.97
N ILE A 4 -29.25 -5.62 13.07
CA ILE A 4 -28.53 -5.69 11.80
C ILE A 4 -29.08 -4.56 10.92
N ARG A 5 -28.26 -3.54 10.65
CA ARG A 5 -28.58 -2.53 9.62
C ARG A 5 -28.47 -3.22 8.25
N THR A 6 -29.59 -3.65 7.69
CA THR A 6 -29.68 -3.97 6.27
C THR A 6 -29.49 -2.67 5.48
N GLN A 7 -28.33 -2.52 4.82
CA GLN A 7 -28.14 -1.48 3.81
C GLN A 7 -29.21 -1.63 2.74
N ARG A 8 -29.82 -0.49 2.39
CA ARG A 8 -31.00 -0.38 1.54
C ARG A 8 -30.61 -0.77 0.12
N PHE A 9 -31.18 -1.86 -0.39
CA PHE A 9 -31.10 -2.22 -1.81
C PHE A 9 -31.72 -1.09 -2.64
N VAL A 10 -30.89 -0.24 -3.25
CA VAL A 10 -31.36 0.71 -4.26
C VAL A 10 -31.53 -0.09 -5.55
N ARG A 11 -32.77 -0.46 -5.86
CA ARG A 11 -33.12 -1.01 -7.17
C ARG A 11 -32.85 0.07 -8.21
N GLY A 12 -31.88 -0.17 -9.10
CA GLY A 12 -31.77 0.59 -10.34
C GLY A 12 -33.11 0.56 -11.09
N THR A 13 -33.44 1.65 -11.76
CA THR A 13 -34.64 1.79 -12.58
C THR A 13 -34.71 0.68 -13.62
N GLN A 14 -35.59 -0.30 -13.40
CA GLN A 14 -35.94 -1.31 -14.40
C GLN A 14 -36.78 -0.65 -15.50
N THR A 15 -36.17 -0.37 -16.65
CA THR A 15 -36.92 -0.10 -17.87
C THR A 15 -37.36 -1.45 -18.47
N ASN A 16 -38.66 -1.71 -18.42
CA ASN A 16 -39.30 -2.91 -18.99
C ASN A 16 -39.33 -2.84 -20.53
N TYR A 17 -38.17 -2.84 -21.17
CA TYR A 17 -38.08 -3.18 -22.59
C TYR A 17 -37.69 -4.65 -22.71
N SER A 18 -38.69 -5.48 -22.98
CA SER A 18 -38.52 -6.85 -23.43
C SER A 18 -37.94 -6.84 -24.85
N ALA A 19 -36.61 -6.74 -24.94
CA ALA A 19 -35.84 -7.08 -26.13
C ALA A 19 -35.15 -8.43 -25.90
N GLU A 20 -35.01 -9.22 -26.96
CA GLU A 20 -34.26 -10.48 -26.97
C GLU A 20 -32.87 -10.27 -26.36
N GLY A 21 -32.53 -11.06 -25.33
CA GLY A 21 -31.33 -10.88 -24.51
C GLY A 21 -31.59 -10.47 -23.05
N SER A 22 -32.85 -10.42 -22.60
CA SER A 22 -33.19 -10.15 -21.20
C SER A 22 -32.65 -11.26 -20.27
N THR A 23 -31.52 -10.99 -19.62
CA THR A 23 -31.03 -11.81 -18.52
C THR A 23 -32.01 -11.69 -17.37
N SER A 24 -32.66 -12.80 -17.00
CA SER A 24 -33.38 -13.02 -15.73
C SER A 24 -32.40 -13.03 -14.54
N GLY A 25 -31.50 -12.04 -14.48
CA GLY A 25 -30.34 -12.00 -13.59
C GLY A 25 -30.52 -11.02 -12.44
N LEU A 26 -29.81 -11.28 -11.35
CA LEU A 26 -29.59 -10.31 -10.29
C LEU A 26 -28.57 -9.27 -10.76
N ALA A 27 -28.70 -8.04 -10.26
CA ALA A 27 -27.68 -7.02 -10.52
C ALA A 27 -26.34 -7.50 -9.91
N PRO A 28 -25.22 -7.34 -10.64
CA PRO A 28 -23.92 -7.65 -10.07
C PRO A 28 -23.67 -6.75 -8.86
N PHE A 29 -22.79 -7.17 -7.95
CA PHE A 29 -22.39 -6.36 -6.80
C PHE A 29 -20.90 -6.57 -6.55
N ILE A 30 -20.16 -5.49 -6.35
CA ILE A 30 -18.70 -5.55 -6.15
C ILE A 30 -18.42 -5.38 -4.66
N THR A 31 -17.68 -6.32 -4.09
CA THR A 31 -17.24 -6.26 -2.69
C THR A 31 -15.84 -5.69 -2.57
N GLU A 32 -14.96 -6.02 -3.53
CA GLU A 32 -13.55 -5.64 -3.49
C GLU A 32 -12.95 -5.64 -4.90
N VAL A 33 -12.07 -4.67 -5.17
CA VAL A 33 -11.16 -4.71 -6.32
C VAL A 33 -9.72 -4.79 -5.80
N CYS A 34 -8.99 -5.83 -6.20
CA CYS A 34 -7.57 -6.06 -5.91
C CYS A 34 -6.70 -5.66 -7.11
N GLY A 35 -5.52 -5.08 -6.85
CA GLY A 35 -4.66 -4.57 -7.92
C GLY A 35 -5.17 -3.26 -8.52
N ALA A 36 -6.14 -2.62 -7.87
CA ALA A 36 -6.84 -1.46 -8.40
C ALA A 36 -5.99 -0.20 -8.36
N ARG A 37 -4.99 -0.15 -7.47
CA ARG A 37 -4.00 0.94 -7.45
C ARG A 37 -2.84 0.63 -8.40
N MET A 38 -2.54 1.56 -9.29
CA MET A 38 -1.48 1.38 -10.29
C MET A 38 -0.84 2.70 -10.72
N ARG A 39 0.32 2.59 -11.35
CA ARG A 39 1.03 3.76 -11.89
C ARG A 39 0.40 4.27 -13.19
N VAL A 40 0.56 5.57 -13.49
CA VAL A 40 0.35 6.12 -14.84
C VAL A 40 1.11 5.31 -15.88
N LYS A 41 0.52 5.12 -17.07
CA LYS A 41 1.04 4.26 -18.16
C LYS A 41 1.26 2.80 -17.73
N GLY A 42 0.60 2.37 -16.65
CA GLY A 42 0.67 1.03 -16.12
C GLY A 42 -0.27 0.08 -16.86
N ILE A 43 0.13 -1.19 -16.95
CA ILE A 43 -0.74 -2.28 -17.39
C ILE A 43 -0.81 -3.25 -16.23
N ARG A 44 -2.02 -3.66 -15.86
CA ARG A 44 -2.19 -4.58 -14.75
C ARG A 44 -3.39 -5.48 -14.91
N LYS A 45 -3.24 -6.72 -14.43
CA LYS A 45 -4.38 -7.57 -14.14
C LYS A 45 -4.94 -7.23 -12.75
N ILE A 46 -6.23 -6.96 -12.68
CA ILE A 46 -6.97 -6.76 -11.44
C ILE A 46 -7.91 -7.93 -11.21
N GLN A 47 -8.24 -8.17 -9.94
CA GLN A 47 -9.29 -9.11 -9.55
C GLN A 47 -10.47 -8.33 -8.99
N ILE A 48 -11.68 -8.68 -9.43
CA ILE A 48 -12.91 -8.04 -8.97
C ILE A 48 -13.73 -9.12 -8.28
N LYS A 49 -13.87 -8.99 -6.97
CA LYS A 49 -14.65 -9.90 -6.13
C LYS A 49 -16.04 -9.30 -5.92
N GLY A 50 -17.03 -10.16 -5.83
CA GLY A 50 -18.40 -9.73 -5.71
C GLY A 50 -19.41 -10.85 -5.74
N TYR A 51 -20.61 -10.54 -6.22
CA TYR A 51 -21.70 -11.48 -6.37
C TYR A 51 -22.44 -11.27 -7.69
N HIS A 52 -23.07 -12.36 -8.13
CA HIS A 52 -23.96 -12.40 -9.29
C HIS A 52 -23.29 -12.08 -10.61
N PHE A 53 -21.98 -12.28 -10.75
CA PHE A 53 -21.33 -12.14 -12.05
C PHE A 53 -21.81 -13.21 -13.03
N THR A 54 -21.88 -12.86 -14.30
CA THR A 54 -22.29 -13.77 -15.37
C THR A 54 -21.16 -13.93 -16.41
N PRO A 55 -21.14 -15.01 -17.21
CA PRO A 55 -20.11 -15.21 -18.22
C PRO A 55 -20.00 -14.09 -19.27
N ASN A 56 -21.09 -13.36 -19.53
CA ASN A 56 -21.16 -12.29 -20.53
C ASN A 56 -21.05 -10.89 -19.89
N VAL A 57 -20.48 -10.81 -18.69
CA VAL A 57 -20.33 -9.55 -17.96
C VAL A 57 -19.40 -8.58 -18.69
N THR A 58 -19.75 -7.30 -18.68
CA THR A 58 -18.87 -6.23 -19.15
C THR A 58 -18.43 -5.35 -18.00
N ILE A 59 -17.29 -4.68 -18.18
CA ILE A 59 -16.73 -3.77 -17.17
C ILE A 59 -16.34 -2.48 -17.88
N ASP A 60 -16.80 -1.36 -17.34
CA ASP A 60 -16.44 -0.01 -17.80
C ASP A 60 -16.18 0.92 -16.61
N THR A 61 -15.80 2.16 -16.88
CA THR A 61 -15.55 3.16 -15.83
C THR A 61 -16.67 4.19 -15.67
N GLY A 62 -17.88 3.89 -16.13
CA GLY A 62 -19.06 4.75 -16.02
C GLY A 62 -19.08 5.98 -16.91
N ALA A 63 -17.99 6.27 -17.63
CA ALA A 63 -18.02 7.17 -18.76
C ALA A 63 -18.40 6.33 -19.99
N GLU A 64 -19.52 6.64 -20.63
CA GLU A 64 -19.90 6.10 -21.95
C GLU A 64 -18.86 6.55 -22.97
N ILE A 65 -17.69 5.94 -22.96
CA ILE A 65 -16.65 6.27 -23.91
C ILE A 65 -16.39 5.01 -24.71
N ASP A 66 -16.92 5.06 -25.92
CA ASP A 66 -16.69 4.07 -26.95
C ASP A 66 -15.18 3.91 -27.16
N SER A 67 -14.70 2.68 -27.06
CA SER A 67 -13.27 2.33 -27.07
C SER A 67 -12.49 2.84 -28.31
N SER A 68 -13.20 3.28 -29.35
CA SER A 68 -12.66 3.91 -30.56
C SER A 68 -12.49 5.43 -30.52
N GLU A 69 -13.12 6.16 -29.60
CA GLU A 69 -13.09 7.64 -29.59
C GLU A 69 -11.93 8.26 -28.76
N PHE A 70 -11.24 7.46 -27.95
CA PHE A 70 -10.20 7.95 -27.02
C PHE A 70 -8.90 8.46 -27.66
N LYS A 71 -8.74 8.35 -28.98
CA LYS A 71 -7.60 8.96 -29.69
C LYS A 71 -7.75 10.47 -29.93
N ARG A 72 -8.94 11.06 -29.71
CA ARG A 72 -9.23 12.46 -30.12
C ARG A 72 -8.94 13.54 -29.08
N ALA A 73 -8.78 13.23 -27.79
CA ALA A 73 -8.60 14.23 -26.72
C ALA A 73 -7.23 14.23 -26.02
N GLY A 74 -6.21 13.60 -26.62
CA GLY A 74 -4.80 13.76 -26.23
C GLY A 74 -4.33 13.15 -24.90
N SER A 75 -5.23 12.62 -24.05
CA SER A 75 -4.86 11.91 -22.80
C SER A 75 -5.62 10.59 -22.66
N LEU A 76 -4.88 9.49 -22.50
CA LEU A 76 -5.43 8.19 -22.12
C LEU A 76 -5.78 8.25 -20.62
N ILE A 77 -6.94 7.72 -20.21
CA ILE A 77 -7.39 7.75 -18.81
C ILE A 77 -7.22 6.37 -18.18
N VAL A 78 -8.19 5.47 -18.39
CA VAL A 78 -8.16 4.07 -17.97
C VAL A 78 -8.95 3.27 -18.99
N VAL A 79 -8.42 2.14 -19.45
CA VAL A 79 -9.08 1.26 -20.41
C VAL A 79 -9.13 -0.15 -19.85
N ILE A 80 -10.34 -0.74 -19.81
CA ILE A 80 -10.51 -2.16 -19.52
C ILE A 80 -10.43 -2.92 -20.85
N SER A 81 -9.36 -3.67 -21.06
CA SER A 81 -9.08 -4.32 -22.36
C SER A 81 -9.60 -5.75 -22.43
N GLN A 82 -9.62 -6.47 -21.31
CA GLN A 82 -10.01 -7.86 -21.24
C GLN A 82 -10.77 -8.09 -19.95
N VAL A 83 -11.84 -8.89 -20.02
CA VAL A 83 -12.60 -9.36 -18.87
C VAL A 83 -12.71 -10.86 -18.99
N LYS A 84 -12.34 -11.56 -17.93
CA LYS A 84 -12.42 -13.02 -17.83
C LYS A 84 -13.32 -13.37 -16.65
N PHE A 85 -14.42 -14.02 -16.96
CA PHE A 85 -15.26 -14.67 -15.96
C PHE A 85 -14.53 -15.88 -15.37
N ILE A 86 -14.39 -15.92 -14.05
CA ILE A 86 -13.87 -17.09 -13.33
C ILE A 86 -15.04 -17.87 -12.75
N ASP A 87 -15.85 -17.20 -11.93
CA ASP A 87 -17.05 -17.74 -11.31
C ASP A 87 -18.02 -16.60 -10.93
N PRO A 88 -19.25 -16.88 -10.45
CA PRO A 88 -20.23 -15.85 -10.10
C PRO A 88 -19.80 -14.85 -9.01
N THR A 89 -18.66 -15.06 -8.37
CA THR A 89 -18.09 -14.22 -7.32
C THR A 89 -16.74 -13.60 -7.66
N LEU A 90 -16.13 -13.96 -8.80
CA LEU A 90 -14.80 -13.51 -9.19
C LEU A 90 -14.67 -13.26 -10.69
N LEU A 91 -14.14 -12.08 -11.02
CA LEU A 91 -13.68 -11.71 -12.36
C LEU A 91 -12.19 -11.36 -12.32
N GLU A 92 -11.51 -11.60 -13.43
CA GLU A 92 -10.22 -10.98 -13.74
C GLU A 92 -10.39 -9.98 -14.86
N ALA A 93 -9.75 -8.81 -14.75
CA ALA A 93 -9.72 -7.84 -15.83
C ALA A 93 -8.31 -7.31 -16.09
N VAL A 94 -8.00 -6.99 -17.35
CA VAL A 94 -6.75 -6.31 -17.71
C VAL A 94 -7.05 -4.84 -17.92
N VAL A 95 -6.37 -4.00 -17.13
CA VAL A 95 -6.54 -2.56 -17.08
C VAL A 95 -5.28 -1.88 -17.60
N PHE A 96 -5.46 -0.88 -18.44
CA PHE A 96 -4.43 0.01 -18.93
C PHE A 96 -4.69 1.39 -18.33
N ALA A 97 -3.82 1.83 -17.41
CA ALA A 97 -3.82 3.20 -16.93
C ALA A 97 -3.10 4.09 -17.93
N GLY A 98 -3.69 5.24 -18.22
CA GLY A 98 -3.12 6.25 -19.09
C GLY A 98 -2.27 7.26 -18.36
N ASP A 99 -2.31 8.50 -18.83
CA ASP A 99 -1.34 9.53 -18.47
C ASP A 99 -1.85 10.41 -17.30
N THR A 100 -3.08 10.16 -16.85
CA THR A 100 -3.79 11.00 -15.90
C THR A 100 -3.92 10.29 -14.55
N GLU A 101 -3.46 10.95 -13.49
CA GLU A 101 -3.75 10.52 -12.12
C GLU A 101 -5.23 10.71 -11.79
N GLY A 102 -5.78 9.83 -10.95
CA GLY A 102 -7.17 9.98 -10.54
C GLY A 102 -7.76 8.72 -9.93
N ARG A 103 -9.02 8.86 -9.52
CA ARG A 103 -9.86 7.74 -9.12
C ARG A 103 -10.91 7.54 -10.19
N PHE A 104 -11.00 6.32 -10.70
CA PHE A 104 -11.90 5.95 -11.78
C PHE A 104 -12.82 4.87 -11.25
N ASN A 105 -14.12 5.13 -11.31
CA ASN A 105 -15.10 4.15 -10.90
C ASN A 105 -14.99 2.91 -11.80
N LEU A 106 -15.38 1.76 -11.27
CA LEU A 106 -15.43 0.51 -11.98
C LEU A 106 -16.86 -0.02 -11.87
N ILE A 107 -17.52 -0.16 -13.02
CA ILE A 107 -18.90 -0.59 -13.11
C ILE A 107 -18.90 -1.95 -13.79
N VAL A 108 -19.43 -2.95 -13.09
CA VAL A 108 -19.69 -4.28 -13.65
C VAL A 108 -21.12 -4.34 -14.14
N ARG A 109 -21.34 -4.86 -15.35
CA ARG A 109 -22.67 -4.96 -15.98
C ARG A 109 -23.01 -6.38 -16.41
N ASN A 110 -24.18 -6.85 -15.97
CA ASN A 110 -24.84 -8.02 -16.54
C ASN A 110 -25.95 -7.54 -17.48
N GLY A 111 -25.62 -7.38 -18.77
CA GLY A 111 -26.52 -6.73 -19.73
C GLY A 111 -26.86 -5.31 -19.28
N ASN A 112 -28.15 -5.05 -19.01
CA ASN A 112 -28.62 -3.72 -18.60
C ASN A 112 -28.50 -3.46 -17.08
N LEU A 113 -28.18 -4.47 -16.27
CA LEU A 113 -28.04 -4.33 -14.82
C LEU A 113 -26.60 -3.97 -14.48
N ASN A 114 -26.39 -2.90 -13.72
CA ASN A 114 -25.07 -2.47 -13.27
C ASN A 114 -24.88 -2.66 -11.76
N SER A 115 -23.63 -2.64 -11.32
CA SER A 115 -23.24 -2.82 -9.92
C SER A 115 -23.63 -1.68 -8.98
N GLY A 116 -24.17 -0.58 -9.51
CA GLY A 116 -24.37 0.65 -8.76
C GLY A 116 -23.06 1.34 -8.39
N ASP A 117 -23.17 2.34 -7.52
CA ASP A 117 -22.05 3.05 -6.88
C ASP A 117 -22.01 2.63 -5.41
N THR A 118 -21.13 1.70 -5.06
CA THR A 118 -20.99 1.23 -3.67
C THR A 118 -19.77 1.82 -2.96
N GLY A 119 -18.96 2.61 -3.67
CA GLY A 119 -17.74 3.25 -3.19
C GLY A 119 -16.53 2.30 -3.04
N ASN A 120 -16.70 1.01 -3.32
CA ASN A 120 -15.64 -0.01 -3.24
C ASN A 120 -14.98 -0.28 -4.61
N GLU A 121 -15.46 0.37 -5.66
CA GLU A 121 -15.14 0.07 -7.05
C GLU A 121 -14.30 1.17 -7.70
N THR A 122 -13.08 1.38 -7.23
CA THR A 122 -12.22 2.42 -7.83
C THR A 122 -10.87 1.88 -8.24
N ILE A 123 -10.52 2.14 -9.51
CA ILE A 123 -9.15 2.09 -9.99
C ILE A 123 -8.50 3.41 -9.58
N VAL A 124 -7.35 3.33 -8.91
CA VAL A 124 -6.62 4.50 -8.44
C VAL A 124 -5.32 4.58 -9.22
N VAL A 125 -5.27 5.50 -10.18
CA VAL A 125 -4.05 5.79 -10.94
C VAL A 125 -3.27 6.86 -10.20
N ILE A 126 -2.03 6.54 -9.85
CA ILE A 126 -1.10 7.47 -9.20
C ILE A 126 0.18 7.56 -10.02
N ASN A 127 0.92 8.65 -9.90
CA ASN A 127 2.31 8.72 -10.27
C ASN A 127 3.12 8.56 -8.98
N PRO A 128 3.82 7.44 -8.78
CA PRO A 128 4.59 7.23 -7.56
C PRO A 128 5.66 8.31 -7.37
N VAL A 129 5.44 9.19 -6.39
CA VAL A 129 6.38 10.23 -5.99
C VAL A 129 6.99 9.90 -4.63
N TRP A 130 8.22 10.35 -4.42
CA TRP A 130 8.84 10.31 -3.11
C TRP A 130 8.18 11.32 -2.19
N VAL A 131 7.74 10.87 -1.03
CA VAL A 131 7.38 11.75 0.09
C VAL A 131 8.68 12.06 0.81
N ASP A 132 9.33 13.17 0.43
CA ASP A 132 10.58 13.63 1.04
C ASP A 132 10.25 14.38 2.34
N LEU A 133 10.65 13.81 3.47
CA LEU A 133 10.34 14.35 4.79
C LEU A 133 11.24 15.51 5.21
N ARG A 134 12.28 15.80 4.43
CA ARG A 134 13.10 17.01 4.59
C ARG A 134 12.33 18.26 4.18
N THR A 135 11.51 18.13 3.15
CA THR A 135 10.82 19.26 2.50
C THR A 135 9.34 19.29 2.82
N THR A 136 8.70 18.13 2.97
CA THR A 136 7.28 18.02 3.30
C THR A 136 7.03 18.53 4.73
N SER A 137 6.00 19.36 4.93
CA SER A 137 5.65 19.88 6.26
C SER A 137 5.10 18.77 7.14
N VAL A 138 5.42 18.79 8.44
CA VAL A 138 4.90 17.81 9.41
C VAL A 138 3.37 17.79 9.44
N ILE A 139 2.73 18.94 9.23
CA ILE A 139 1.26 19.08 9.21
C ILE A 139 0.67 18.33 8.00
N ASP A 140 1.34 18.37 6.85
CA ASP A 140 0.86 17.75 5.60
C ASP A 140 1.05 16.22 5.57
N LEU A 141 1.84 15.68 6.50
CA LEU A 141 2.12 14.25 6.57
C LEU A 141 0.98 13.41 7.18
N GLY A 142 0.00 14.06 7.81
CA GLY A 142 -1.12 13.36 8.45
C GLY A 142 -0.66 12.34 9.50
N LEU A 143 0.31 12.74 10.32
CA LEU A 143 0.93 11.86 11.32
C LEU A 143 -0.04 11.52 12.44
N GLU A 144 -0.11 10.23 12.80
CA GLU A 144 -0.66 9.78 14.08
C GLU A 144 0.52 9.42 14.98
N ILE A 145 0.68 10.15 16.08
CA ILE A 145 1.84 10.08 16.97
C ILE A 145 1.41 9.54 18.33
N SER A 146 2.11 8.51 18.82
CA SER A 146 1.87 7.97 20.17
C SER A 146 2.08 9.03 21.26
N PRO A 147 1.31 8.99 22.36
CA PRO A 147 1.54 9.88 23.51
C PRO A 147 2.98 9.80 24.02
N GLY A 148 3.60 10.95 24.30
CA GLY A 148 4.98 11.03 24.82
C GLY A 148 6.08 11.05 23.75
N VAL A 149 5.73 10.83 22.48
CA VAL A 149 6.65 11.00 21.35
C VAL A 149 6.69 12.46 20.91
N ILE A 150 7.91 12.94 20.72
CA ILE A 150 8.17 14.20 20.04
C ILE A 150 8.80 13.87 18.70
N VAL A 151 8.26 14.43 17.63
CA VAL A 151 8.82 14.33 16.27
C VAL A 151 9.29 15.71 15.84
N ASN A 152 10.52 15.78 15.37
CA ASN A 152 11.12 17.00 14.84
C ASN A 152 11.62 16.74 13.43
N ARG A 153 11.69 17.80 12.63
CA ARG A 153 12.22 17.76 11.27
C ARG A 153 13.61 18.37 11.22
N ASN A 154 14.54 17.66 10.61
CA ASN A 154 15.82 18.16 10.16
C ASN A 154 15.77 18.31 8.62
N LEU A 155 16.10 19.51 8.12
CA LEU A 155 15.98 19.83 6.69
C LEU A 155 16.99 19.10 5.79
N GLU A 156 18.03 18.51 6.36
CA GLU A 156 19.05 17.76 5.61
C GLU A 156 18.81 16.26 5.67
N LYS A 157 18.27 15.76 6.78
CA LYS A 157 18.22 14.32 7.10
C LYS A 157 16.82 13.72 7.12
N GLY A 158 15.78 14.52 7.41
CA GLY A 158 14.38 14.10 7.49
C GLY A 158 13.81 14.18 8.89
N LEU A 159 12.91 13.27 9.26
CA LEU A 159 12.31 13.24 10.59
C LEU A 159 13.18 12.45 11.56
N TRP A 160 13.34 13.00 12.75
CA TRP A 160 13.85 12.31 13.93
C TRP A 160 12.90 12.54 15.10
N GLY A 161 13.03 11.72 16.13
CA GLY A 161 12.04 11.64 17.16
C GLY A 161 12.62 11.05 18.40
N ILE A 162 12.06 11.47 19.53
CA ILE A 162 12.43 10.97 20.84
C ILE A 162 11.15 10.56 21.56
N ASN A 163 11.21 9.39 22.18
CA ASN A 163 10.24 9.03 23.19
C ASN A 163 10.82 9.36 24.57
N ARG A 164 10.14 10.21 25.33
CA ARG A 164 10.56 10.58 26.69
C ARG A 164 10.20 9.52 27.74
N SER A 165 9.44 8.48 27.39
CA SER A 165 9.22 7.33 28.26
C SER A 165 10.37 6.33 28.13
N SER A 166 10.64 5.58 29.21
CA SER A 166 11.62 4.49 29.24
C SER A 166 11.25 3.30 28.35
N ASP A 167 10.03 3.28 27.83
CA ASP A 167 9.46 2.13 27.18
C ASP A 167 9.51 2.33 25.67
N PHE A 168 9.86 1.27 24.95
CA PHE A 168 9.90 1.24 23.50
C PHE A 168 8.47 1.20 22.90
N ASN A 169 7.50 1.84 23.56
CA ASN A 169 6.06 1.62 23.37
C ASN A 169 5.39 2.58 22.37
N SER A 170 6.18 3.17 21.48
CA SER A 170 5.77 4.37 20.77
C SER A 170 6.08 4.38 19.27
N ALA A 171 5.14 4.89 18.47
CA ALA A 171 5.29 4.97 17.03
C ALA A 171 4.67 6.23 16.42
N VAL A 172 5.08 6.48 15.18
CA VAL A 172 4.55 7.50 14.27
C VAL A 172 4.03 6.76 13.04
N LYS A 173 2.76 6.97 12.70
CA LYS A 173 2.10 6.37 11.53
C LYS A 173 1.79 7.44 10.50
N PHE A 174 1.95 7.10 9.22
CA PHE A 174 1.69 7.98 8.09
C PHE A 174 0.30 7.69 7.49
N ARG A 175 -0.77 8.08 8.22
CA ARG A 175 -2.18 7.71 7.91
C ARG A 175 -2.70 8.24 6.58
N ALA A 176 -2.07 9.25 6.00
CA ALA A 176 -2.43 9.78 4.69
C ALA A 176 -2.02 8.86 3.52
N PHE A 177 -1.14 7.88 3.76
CA PHE A 177 -0.53 7.06 2.71
C PHE A 177 -0.83 5.54 2.80
N PRO A 178 -2.05 5.09 3.13
CA PRO A 178 -2.35 3.66 3.15
C PRO A 178 -2.55 3.10 1.74
N TRP A 179 -2.35 1.79 1.56
CA TRP A 179 -2.71 1.05 0.35
C TRP A 179 -3.15 -0.37 0.68
N LYS A 180 -3.82 -1.06 -0.26
CA LYS A 180 -4.22 -2.45 -0.03
C LYS A 180 -3.06 -3.38 -0.32
N ARG A 181 -2.86 -4.42 0.50
CA ARG A 181 -1.83 -5.44 0.28
C ARG A 181 -1.98 -6.11 -1.08
N CYS A 182 -3.23 -6.40 -1.47
CA CYS A 182 -3.57 -7.01 -2.75
C CYS A 182 -3.31 -6.09 -3.96
N ASP A 183 -2.85 -4.85 -3.73
CA ASP A 183 -2.31 -3.99 -4.77
C ASP A 183 -0.84 -4.27 -5.08
N ASP A 184 -0.14 -5.24 -4.47
CA ASP A 184 1.28 -5.61 -4.71
C ASP A 184 2.23 -4.44 -5.08
N LEU A 185 2.03 -3.26 -4.49
CA LEU A 185 2.81 -2.06 -4.82
C LEU A 185 4.14 -2.14 -4.08
N SER A 186 5.24 -1.80 -4.76
CA SER A 186 6.52 -1.73 -4.09
C SER A 186 6.50 -0.64 -3.02
N PHE A 187 7.16 -0.93 -1.91
CA PHE A 187 7.34 0.04 -0.83
C PHE A 187 8.82 0.34 -0.68
N ASN A 188 9.16 1.61 -0.54
CA ASN A 188 10.52 2.06 -0.36
C ASN A 188 10.58 3.00 0.83
N ILE A 189 11.61 2.85 1.64
CA ILE A 189 11.93 3.75 2.74
C ILE A 189 13.40 4.12 2.66
N VAL A 190 13.70 5.40 2.86
CA VAL A 190 15.05 5.96 2.89
C VAL A 190 15.33 6.49 4.27
N PHE A 191 16.47 6.14 4.82
CA PHE A 191 16.91 6.59 6.12
C PHE A 191 18.40 6.95 6.13
N THR A 192 18.80 7.72 7.14
CA THR A 192 20.20 8.10 7.38
C THR A 192 20.51 8.14 8.87
N LEU A 193 21.81 8.05 9.21
CA LEU A 193 22.32 8.04 10.57
C LEU A 193 23.18 9.28 10.82
N SER A 194 23.05 9.93 11.98
CA SER A 194 24.02 10.93 12.47
C SER A 194 25.10 10.32 13.35
N GLU A 195 24.79 9.19 13.99
CA GLU A 195 25.73 8.43 14.83
C GLU A 195 25.46 6.94 14.62
N ILE A 196 26.46 6.12 14.92
CA ILE A 196 26.33 4.66 14.80
C ILE A 196 25.46 4.13 15.93
N GLU A 197 25.60 4.66 17.15
CA GLU A 197 24.98 4.11 18.35
C GLU A 197 23.45 4.21 18.36
N GLY A 198 22.83 3.24 19.05
CA GLY A 198 21.42 3.23 19.41
C GLY A 198 20.58 2.27 18.56
N ILE A 199 19.26 2.33 18.79
CA ILE A 199 18.29 1.34 18.33
C ILE A 199 17.12 2.03 17.64
N SER A 200 16.67 1.51 16.49
CA SER A 200 15.56 2.07 15.72
C SER A 200 14.91 1.03 14.81
N LEU A 201 13.61 1.19 14.51
CA LEU A 201 12.91 0.32 13.56
C LEU A 201 12.06 1.12 12.55
N PHE A 202 12.16 0.75 11.28
CA PHE A 202 11.33 1.29 10.19
C PHE A 202 10.58 0.16 9.52
N GLY A 203 9.32 0.39 9.21
CA GLY A 203 8.54 -0.67 8.62
C GLY A 203 7.29 -0.23 7.90
N ILE A 204 6.59 -1.27 7.51
CA ILE A 204 5.29 -1.28 6.90
C ILE A 204 4.41 -2.19 7.74
N GLY A 205 3.14 -1.80 7.95
CA GLY A 205 2.17 -2.73 8.50
C GLY A 205 0.76 -2.17 8.56
N GLY A 206 -0.08 -2.88 9.31
CA GLY A 206 -1.51 -2.65 9.36
C GLY A 206 -1.94 -1.33 10.01
N ILE A 207 -3.22 -0.99 9.79
CA ILE A 207 -3.90 0.13 10.49
C ILE A 207 -3.86 -0.06 12.01
N GLY A 208 -3.90 -1.32 12.47
CA GLY A 208 -3.93 -1.74 13.86
C GLY A 208 -2.57 -1.88 14.53
N ILE A 209 -1.46 -1.41 13.93
CA ILE A 209 -0.16 -1.42 14.62
C ILE A 209 -0.29 -0.70 15.97
N GLU A 210 -0.22 -1.47 17.05
CA GLU A 210 -0.13 -1.01 18.43
C GLU A 210 1.32 -1.17 18.87
N ALA A 211 2.08 -0.08 18.85
CA ALA A 211 3.49 -0.09 19.21
C ALA A 211 3.72 -0.16 20.73
N GLY A 212 2.68 -0.33 21.56
CA GLY A 212 2.71 -0.23 23.01
C GLY A 212 3.32 -1.42 23.77
N ASN A 213 4.00 -2.33 23.10
CA ASN A 213 4.42 -3.60 23.72
C ASN A 213 5.77 -4.08 23.22
N LEU A 214 6.78 -3.21 23.09
CA LEU A 214 8.14 -3.57 22.65
C LEU A 214 9.09 -3.81 23.84
N GLY A 215 8.55 -4.32 24.96
CA GLY A 215 9.35 -4.93 26.03
C GLY A 215 10.07 -6.21 25.55
N SER A 216 10.55 -7.05 26.46
CA SER A 216 11.29 -8.28 26.15
C SER A 216 10.52 -9.32 25.31
N GLU A 217 9.29 -9.02 24.89
CA GLU A 217 8.31 -9.93 24.34
C GLU A 217 7.36 -9.22 23.34
N PRO A 218 7.86 -8.71 22.20
CA PRO A 218 7.07 -7.84 21.34
C PRO A 218 5.90 -8.56 20.68
N LEU A 219 4.66 -8.11 20.88
CA LEU A 219 3.48 -8.66 20.18
C LEU A 219 3.22 -7.84 18.92
N PHE A 220 3.82 -8.23 17.79
CA PHE A 220 3.62 -7.51 16.51
C PHE A 220 2.41 -8.03 15.73
N GLU A 221 1.65 -7.09 15.16
CA GLU A 221 0.80 -7.27 13.96
C GLU A 221 1.33 -6.43 12.78
N ALA A 222 2.58 -5.98 12.84
CA ALA A 222 3.21 -5.23 11.75
C ALA A 222 3.73 -6.18 10.65
N GLU A 223 3.60 -5.80 9.39
CA GLU A 223 3.96 -6.68 8.27
C GLU A 223 5.45 -7.00 8.22
N SER A 224 6.27 -5.97 8.34
CA SER A 224 7.72 -6.12 8.34
C SER A 224 8.41 -4.81 8.75
N HIS A 225 9.48 -4.93 9.52
CA HIS A 225 10.38 -3.82 9.82
C HIS A 225 11.83 -4.28 9.93
N LEU A 226 12.72 -3.36 9.54
CA LEU A 226 14.16 -3.52 9.67
C LEU A 226 14.58 -3.01 11.04
N PHE A 227 15.29 -3.84 11.79
CA PHE A 227 15.88 -3.45 13.07
C PHE A 227 17.31 -2.98 12.88
N VAL A 228 17.59 -1.73 13.22
CA VAL A 228 18.93 -1.16 13.17
C VAL A 228 19.44 -1.01 14.60
N ILE A 229 20.54 -1.69 14.90
CA ILE A 229 21.24 -1.64 16.19
C ILE A 229 22.69 -1.25 15.90
N ASN A 230 23.13 -0.15 16.51
CA ASN A 230 24.51 0.32 16.43
C ASN A 230 25.03 0.36 14.97
N GLY A 231 24.26 0.97 14.07
CA GLY A 231 24.58 1.10 12.65
C GLY A 231 24.62 -0.23 11.88
N THR A 232 24.04 -1.30 12.40
CA THR A 232 23.98 -2.59 11.72
C THR A 232 22.57 -3.18 11.73
N ALA A 233 22.28 -4.04 10.75
CA ALA A 233 21.10 -4.86 10.72
C ALA A 233 21.43 -6.24 10.17
N ASN A 234 20.92 -7.29 10.81
CA ASN A 234 21.06 -8.68 10.36
C ASN A 234 19.72 -9.43 10.36
N GLN A 235 18.66 -8.81 10.87
CA GLN A 235 17.35 -9.43 11.06
C GLN A 235 16.22 -8.48 10.67
N MET A 236 15.17 -9.08 10.14
CA MET A 236 13.85 -8.47 9.96
C MET A 236 12.89 -9.06 10.98
N TYR A 237 11.94 -8.26 11.38
CA TYR A 237 10.92 -8.62 12.35
C TYR A 237 9.54 -8.26 11.80
N GLY A 238 8.50 -8.91 12.30
CA GLY A 238 7.13 -8.67 11.91
C GLY A 238 6.15 -9.61 12.59
N GLY A 239 4.96 -9.69 12.03
CA GLY A 239 3.91 -10.58 12.49
C GLY A 239 2.55 -10.29 11.87
N GLY A 240 1.61 -11.18 12.12
CA GLY A 240 0.22 -11.03 11.75
C GLY A 240 -0.69 -11.66 12.79
N SER A 241 -1.98 -11.71 12.49
CA SER A 241 -2.98 -12.31 13.39
C SER A 241 -2.61 -13.75 13.78
N ARG A 242 -2.03 -14.48 12.83
CA ARG A 242 -1.68 -15.90 12.92
C ARG A 242 -0.30 -16.17 13.50
N TYR A 243 0.69 -15.34 13.17
CA TYR A 243 2.08 -15.53 13.59
C TYR A 243 2.59 -14.24 14.23
N ARG A 244 2.53 -14.18 15.56
CA ARG A 244 3.14 -13.11 16.35
C ARG A 244 4.65 -13.38 16.46
N ARG A 245 5.47 -12.33 16.60
CA ARG A 245 6.93 -12.45 16.84
C ARG A 245 7.67 -13.18 15.73
N TRP A 246 7.34 -12.85 14.49
CA TRP A 246 8.04 -13.41 13.36
C TRP A 246 9.38 -12.69 13.17
N THR A 247 10.44 -13.48 12.95
CA THR A 247 11.80 -12.98 12.70
C THR A 247 12.41 -13.74 11.55
N GLN A 248 13.15 -13.05 10.70
CA GLN A 248 13.88 -13.65 9.60
C GLN A 248 15.29 -13.05 9.48
N ASP A 249 16.30 -13.92 9.38
CA ASP A 249 17.66 -13.52 9.02
C ASP A 249 17.67 -12.96 7.58
N ILE A 250 18.36 -11.84 7.37
CA ILE A 250 18.51 -11.21 6.04
C ILE A 250 19.62 -11.84 5.19
N GLY A 251 20.22 -12.94 5.67
CA GLY A 251 21.33 -13.66 5.05
C GLY A 251 22.70 -13.12 5.43
N GLY A 252 22.81 -12.35 6.53
CA GLY A 252 24.05 -11.76 7.03
C GLY A 252 23.93 -10.28 7.43
N THR A 253 25.01 -9.71 7.97
CA THR A 253 25.00 -8.33 8.47
C THR A 253 25.11 -7.31 7.34
N ALA A 254 24.25 -6.28 7.37
CA ALA A 254 24.38 -5.01 6.66
C ALA A 254 24.88 -3.95 7.64
N SER A 255 25.90 -3.18 7.25
CA SER A 255 26.46 -2.09 8.05
C SER A 255 26.18 -0.75 7.37
N PHE A 256 25.89 0.26 8.18
CA PHE A 256 25.48 1.59 7.77
C PHE A 256 26.46 2.62 8.32
N GLU A 257 27.01 3.43 7.43
CA GLU A 257 27.86 4.57 7.77
C GLU A 257 27.04 5.84 8.05
N VAL A 258 27.58 6.70 8.90
CA VAL A 258 27.04 8.02 9.23
C VAL A 258 26.96 8.90 7.98
N SER A 259 25.90 9.71 7.88
CA SER A 259 25.63 10.68 6.80
C SER A 259 25.47 10.10 5.40
N LYS A 260 25.44 8.77 5.25
CA LYS A 260 24.99 8.10 4.03
C LYS A 260 23.49 7.83 4.06
N PHE A 261 22.89 7.70 2.89
CA PHE A 261 21.46 7.45 2.74
C PHE A 261 21.26 6.02 2.23
N TYR A 262 20.40 5.28 2.91
CA TYR A 262 20.11 3.90 2.60
C TYR A 262 18.64 3.73 2.28
N ARG A 263 18.36 3.01 1.20
CA ARG A 263 17.01 2.65 0.78
C ARG A 263 16.77 1.17 1.05
N LEU A 264 15.74 0.90 1.84
CA LEU A 264 15.14 -0.42 1.96
C LEU A 264 13.94 -0.49 1.01
N ASN A 265 13.98 -1.42 0.07
CA ASN A 265 12.95 -1.66 -0.93
C ASN A 265 12.28 -3.02 -0.70
N TYR A 266 10.96 -3.00 -0.68
CA TYR A 266 10.06 -4.13 -0.66
C TYR A 266 9.46 -4.26 -2.06
N ASN A 267 9.84 -5.28 -2.82
CA ASN A 267 9.22 -5.58 -4.09
C ASN A 267 8.34 -6.81 -3.94
N PHE A 268 7.04 -6.59 -3.76
CA PHE A 268 6.07 -7.64 -3.48
C PHE A 268 5.88 -8.53 -4.71
N SER A 269 5.76 -9.83 -4.46
CA SER A 269 5.25 -10.77 -5.44
C SER A 269 4.21 -11.68 -4.80
N THR A 270 3.46 -12.38 -5.64
CA THR A 270 2.39 -13.31 -5.21
C THR A 270 2.89 -14.46 -4.34
N SER A 271 4.20 -14.73 -4.30
CA SER A 271 4.77 -15.83 -3.53
C SER A 271 5.73 -15.38 -2.43
N ARG A 272 6.56 -14.36 -2.67
CA ARG A 272 7.58 -13.84 -1.75
C ARG A 272 7.86 -12.36 -2.03
N THR A 273 8.33 -11.61 -1.04
CA THR A 273 8.76 -10.22 -1.27
C THR A 273 10.27 -10.17 -1.46
N LEU A 274 10.75 -9.63 -2.58
CA LEU A 274 12.18 -9.40 -2.78
C LEU A 274 12.58 -8.13 -2.03
N MET A 275 13.45 -8.29 -1.04
CA MET A 275 13.98 -7.22 -0.21
C MET A 275 15.35 -6.80 -0.71
N THR A 276 15.58 -5.49 -0.78
CA THR A 276 16.90 -4.94 -1.13
C THR A 276 17.25 -3.78 -0.22
N ILE A 277 18.45 -3.78 0.33
CA ILE A 277 19.08 -2.65 1.02
C ILE A 277 20.19 -2.12 0.13
N ALA A 278 20.13 -0.83 -0.22
CA ALA A 278 21.13 -0.18 -1.05
C ALA A 278 21.46 1.22 -0.53
N GLU A 279 22.72 1.63 -0.65
CA GLU A 279 23.14 3.04 -0.58
C GLU A 279 22.57 3.78 -1.81
N VAL A 280 22.05 4.99 -1.58
CA VAL A 280 21.41 5.82 -2.62
C VAL A 280 21.90 7.25 -2.56
N ASP A 281 21.74 7.96 -3.68
CA ASP A 281 22.06 9.39 -3.80
C ASP A 281 20.99 10.23 -3.05
N PRO A 282 21.37 11.13 -2.13
CA PRO A 282 20.42 11.96 -1.38
C PRO A 282 19.64 12.97 -2.25
N LEU A 283 20.10 13.22 -3.48
CA LEU A 283 19.41 14.06 -4.47
C LEU A 283 18.54 13.23 -5.42
N ASN A 284 18.74 11.91 -5.46
CA ASN A 284 17.96 11.00 -6.28
C ASN A 284 17.90 9.60 -5.65
N PHE A 285 16.90 9.36 -4.81
CA PHE A 285 16.70 8.09 -4.10
C PHE A 285 16.46 6.88 -5.01
N ASP A 286 16.17 7.09 -6.29
CA ASP A 286 16.06 6.01 -7.27
C ASP A 286 17.44 5.55 -7.79
N ARG A 287 18.46 6.42 -7.73
CA ARG A 287 19.84 6.11 -8.12
C ARG A 287 20.55 5.31 -7.04
N ARG A 288 20.76 4.02 -7.30
CA ARG A 288 21.54 3.13 -6.45
C ARG A 288 23.04 3.42 -6.62
N VAL A 289 23.73 3.61 -5.50
CA VAL A 289 25.19 3.74 -5.42
C VAL A 289 25.82 2.36 -5.23
N ASN A 290 25.35 1.63 -4.21
CA ASN A 290 25.86 0.30 -3.87
C ASN A 290 24.74 -0.56 -3.28
N THR A 291 24.64 -1.84 -3.67
CA THR A 291 23.74 -2.79 -3.01
C THR A 291 24.45 -3.47 -1.85
N LEU A 292 23.92 -3.30 -0.64
CA LEU A 292 24.49 -3.90 0.57
C LEU A 292 24.01 -5.34 0.75
N ARG A 293 22.69 -5.55 0.65
CA ARG A 293 22.04 -6.85 0.84
C ARG A 293 20.79 -6.99 -0.01
N GLN A 294 20.49 -8.24 -0.36
CA GLN A 294 19.27 -8.62 -1.07
C GLN A 294 18.87 -10.04 -0.64
N TRP A 295 17.60 -10.22 -0.29
CA TRP A 295 17.07 -11.53 0.13
C TRP A 295 15.57 -11.60 -0.13
N PHE A 296 14.99 -12.80 -0.05
CA PHE A 296 13.53 -12.98 -0.11
C PHE A 296 12.94 -13.02 1.28
N LEU A 297 11.81 -12.32 1.46
CA LEU A 297 11.07 -12.21 2.70
C LEU A 297 9.80 -13.06 2.62
N ASP A 298 9.64 -13.96 3.58
CA ASP A 298 8.44 -14.77 3.78
C ASP A 298 7.54 -14.08 4.82
N SER A 299 6.89 -12.96 4.44
CA SER A 299 6.08 -12.18 5.37
C SER A 299 4.80 -12.94 5.77
N PRO A 300 4.61 -13.25 7.07
CA PRO A 300 3.44 -14.00 7.54
C PRO A 300 2.21 -13.12 7.80
N SER A 301 2.32 -11.81 7.56
CA SER A 301 1.25 -10.86 7.84
C SER A 301 0.11 -10.98 6.84
N ASP A 302 -1.11 -10.87 7.36
CA ASP A 302 -2.37 -10.92 6.64
C ASP A 302 -3.09 -9.57 6.60
N SER A 303 -2.40 -8.48 6.97
CA SER A 303 -2.97 -7.13 6.97
C SER A 303 -3.48 -6.74 5.57
N GLU A 304 -4.78 -6.49 5.45
CA GLU A 304 -5.41 -6.08 4.18
C GLU A 304 -4.99 -4.69 3.73
N VAL A 305 -4.78 -3.77 4.68
CA VAL A 305 -4.37 -2.39 4.45
C VAL A 305 -3.04 -2.15 5.12
N LEU A 306 -2.11 -1.58 4.36
CA LEU A 306 -0.73 -1.32 4.73
C LEU A 306 -0.46 0.17 4.75
N LEU A 307 0.42 0.61 5.63
CA LEU A 307 0.89 2.00 5.71
C LEU A 307 2.35 2.07 6.16
N PRO A 308 3.07 3.16 5.81
CA PRO A 308 4.39 3.42 6.39
C PRO A 308 4.23 3.74 7.87
N TYR A 309 5.13 3.19 8.68
CA TYR A 309 5.23 3.57 10.09
C TYR A 309 6.68 3.55 10.54
N TRP A 310 6.90 4.22 11.66
CA TRP A 310 8.21 4.29 12.27
C TRP A 310 8.04 4.24 13.78
N THR A 311 8.74 3.30 14.43
CA THR A 311 8.76 3.23 15.89
C THR A 311 9.84 4.16 16.39
N VAL A 312 9.45 5.10 17.24
CA VAL A 312 10.40 6.04 17.83
C VAL A 312 11.07 5.35 19.00
N GLY A 313 12.25 4.82 18.76
CA GLY A 313 13.13 4.31 19.81
C GLY A 313 13.80 5.45 20.57
N SER A 314 14.58 5.10 21.60
CA SER A 314 15.39 6.02 22.39
C SER A 314 16.63 6.53 21.63
N ASN A 315 16.53 6.77 20.32
CA ASN A 315 17.66 7.15 19.48
C ASN A 315 17.31 8.34 18.57
N GLU A 316 17.89 9.50 18.87
CA GLU A 316 17.77 10.71 18.04
C GLU A 316 18.66 10.66 16.79
N SER A 317 19.55 9.67 16.71
CA SER A 317 20.59 9.60 15.68
C SER A 317 20.16 8.91 14.39
N LEU A 318 18.92 8.40 14.28
CA LEU A 318 18.40 7.84 13.04
C LEU A 318 17.23 8.68 12.52
N PHE A 319 17.34 9.03 11.24
CA PHE A 319 16.39 9.88 10.54
C PHE A 319 15.66 9.09 9.48
N LEU A 320 14.33 9.14 9.51
CA LEU A 320 13.51 8.75 8.38
C LEU A 320 13.53 9.88 7.35
N THR A 321 14.15 9.65 6.21
CA THR A 321 14.36 10.68 5.19
C THR A 321 13.18 10.77 4.22
N ALA A 322 12.76 9.65 3.66
CA ALA A 322 11.72 9.63 2.64
C ALA A 322 11.06 8.25 2.54
N PHE A 323 9.88 8.19 1.94
CA PHE A 323 9.28 6.92 1.52
C PHE A 323 8.52 7.07 0.20
N LYS A 324 8.28 5.94 -0.48
CA LYS A 324 7.55 5.88 -1.75
C LYS A 324 6.78 4.58 -1.85
N ILE A 325 5.51 4.67 -2.24
CA ILE A 325 4.63 3.55 -2.57
C ILE A 325 4.41 3.60 -4.07
N GLY A 326 4.71 2.54 -4.80
CA GLY A 326 4.65 2.57 -6.26
C GLY A 326 4.80 1.25 -6.98
#